data_AF-A0ABD7V057-F1
#
_entry.id   AF-A0ABD7V057-F1
#
_cell.length_a   1.000
_cell.length_b   1.000
_cell.length_c   1.000
_cell.angle_alpha   90.00
_cell.angle_beta   90.00
_cell.angle_gamma   90.00
#
_symmetry.space_group_name_H-M   'P 1'
#
loop_
_entity.id
_entity.type
_entity.pdbx_description
1 polymer ?
#
loop_
_entity_poly.entity_id
_entity_poly.type
_entity_poly.pdbx_seq_one_letter_code
_entity_poly.pdbx_strand_id
1 'polypeptide(L)'
;MAVVTMKQLLDSGAHFGHQTRRWNPKMKRFIFTDRNGIYIIDLQQTLTYIDKAYEFVKETVAHGGTILFVGTKKQAQESIAAEATRVGMPYVNQRWLGGMLTNFSTVHKRLQRLKELETMEQTGGFEGRTKKEVLMLTREKNKLERTLGGIRDMAKVPSAIWVVDTNKEHIAVGEARKLNIPVIAILDTNCDPDLVDYPIPGNDDAIRSAALLTRVIASAVAEGLQARAGAAGGDAKPEAGAAEPLAEWEQELLTQAAAPAGENAATDQAAQ
;
A
#
# COMPACT_ATOMS: atom_id res chain seq x y z
N MET A 1 10.67 15.02 10.19
CA MET A 1 11.68 13.93 10.24
C MET A 1 11.98 13.60 8.78
N ALA A 2 13.02 14.17 8.17
CA ALA A 2 13.15 14.16 6.72
C ALA A 2 13.72 12.82 6.21
N VAL A 3 12.84 11.89 5.83
CA VAL A 3 13.19 10.59 5.22
C VAL A 3 13.86 10.75 3.85
N VAL A 4 13.65 11.89 3.20
CA VAL A 4 14.22 12.23 1.89
C VAL A 4 14.81 13.63 1.90
N THR A 5 15.98 13.77 1.27
CA THR A 5 16.64 15.07 1.11
C THR A 5 16.07 15.82 -0.11
N MET A 6 16.08 17.15 -0.07
CA MET A 6 15.68 17.98 -1.22
C MET A 6 16.46 17.63 -2.48
N LYS A 7 17.75 17.29 -2.34
CA LYS A 7 18.59 16.85 -3.45
C LYS A 7 18.04 15.61 -4.14
N GLN A 8 17.57 14.63 -3.35
CA GLN A 8 16.99 13.41 -3.91
C GLN A 8 15.65 13.66 -4.62
N LEU A 9 14.84 14.61 -4.16
CA LEU A 9 13.63 15.09 -4.86
C LEU A 9 13.96 15.83 -6.16
N LEU A 10 15.07 16.57 -6.19
CA LEU A 10 15.57 17.21 -7.41
C LEU A 10 16.03 16.15 -8.42
N ASP A 11 16.87 15.21 -7.99
CA ASP A 11 17.46 14.17 -8.86
C ASP A 11 16.40 13.22 -9.44
N SER A 12 15.33 12.93 -8.68
CA SER A 12 14.21 12.10 -9.15
C SER A 12 13.31 12.82 -10.15
N GLY A 13 13.38 14.16 -10.23
CA GLY A 13 12.52 14.98 -11.07
C GLY A 13 11.14 15.28 -10.46
N ALA A 14 10.99 15.18 -9.13
CA ALA A 14 9.73 15.43 -8.44
C ALA A 14 9.27 16.90 -8.47
N HIS A 15 10.17 17.82 -8.77
CA HIS A 15 9.91 19.26 -8.84
C HIS A 15 9.31 19.73 -10.17
N PHE A 16 9.33 18.91 -11.22
CA PHE A 16 8.73 19.25 -12.50
C PHE A 16 7.23 19.07 -12.44
N GLY A 17 6.47 20.09 -12.83
CA GLY A 17 5.03 19.98 -13.03
C GLY A 17 4.65 19.87 -14.52
N HIS A 18 3.38 20.11 -14.81
CA HIS A 18 2.87 20.19 -16.18
C HIS A 18 3.12 21.53 -16.88
N GLN A 19 2.79 21.56 -18.17
CA GLN A 19 2.78 22.76 -19.01
C GLN A 19 1.83 23.84 -18.46
N THR A 20 2.18 25.10 -18.66
CA THR A 20 1.41 26.27 -18.16
C THR A 20 -0.06 26.28 -18.54
N ARG A 21 -0.44 25.70 -19.68
CA ARG A 21 -1.84 25.62 -20.14
C ARG A 21 -2.72 24.62 -19.38
N ARG A 22 -2.13 23.70 -18.61
CA ARG A 22 -2.84 22.59 -17.94
C ARG A 22 -3.00 22.78 -16.43
N TRP A 23 -2.54 23.91 -15.89
CA TRP A 23 -2.51 24.11 -14.45
C TRP A 23 -3.88 24.44 -13.84
N ASN A 24 -4.03 24.13 -12.56
CA ASN A 24 -5.15 24.53 -11.73
C ASN A 24 -4.78 25.81 -10.96
N PRO A 25 -5.57 26.90 -11.05
CA PRO A 25 -5.29 28.15 -10.33
C PRO A 25 -5.10 28.00 -8.82
N LYS A 26 -5.72 27.01 -8.18
CA LYS A 26 -5.57 26.75 -6.75
C LYS A 26 -4.19 26.19 -6.37
N MET A 27 -3.49 25.58 -7.32
CA MET A 27 -2.12 25.12 -7.13
C MET A 27 -1.10 26.26 -7.11
N LYS A 28 -1.51 27.52 -7.38
CA LYS A 28 -0.63 28.70 -7.33
C LYS A 28 0.22 28.79 -6.06
N ARG A 29 -0.31 28.35 -4.91
CA ARG A 29 0.40 28.36 -3.62
C ARG A 29 1.60 27.41 -3.57
N PHE A 30 1.57 26.31 -4.33
CA PHE A 30 2.63 25.29 -4.36
C PHE A 30 3.59 25.44 -5.55
N ILE A 31 3.22 26.25 -6.54
CA ILE A 31 4.04 26.52 -7.72
C ILE A 31 5.05 27.62 -7.38
N PHE A 32 6.33 27.33 -7.58
CA PHE A 32 7.44 28.25 -7.32
C PHE A 32 7.66 29.22 -8.49
N THR A 33 7.87 28.70 -9.70
CA THR A 33 8.15 29.50 -10.91
C THR A 33 7.76 28.73 -12.17
N ASP A 34 7.68 29.41 -13.31
CA ASP A 34 7.68 28.80 -14.64
C ASP A 34 9.09 28.95 -15.26
N ARG A 35 9.59 27.91 -15.92
CA ARG A 35 10.74 27.97 -16.83
C ARG A 35 10.46 27.11 -18.06
N ASN A 36 10.72 27.66 -19.25
CA ASN A 36 10.49 26.97 -20.53
C ASN A 36 9.07 26.42 -20.71
N GLY A 37 8.07 27.08 -20.13
CA GLY A 37 6.65 26.69 -20.24
C GLY A 37 6.26 25.51 -19.35
N ILE A 38 7.09 25.15 -18.37
CA ILE A 38 6.85 24.11 -17.37
C ILE A 38 6.86 24.76 -15.99
N TYR A 39 5.81 24.52 -15.21
CA TYR A 39 5.77 24.96 -13.82
C TYR A 39 6.70 24.10 -12.96
N ILE A 40 7.44 24.76 -12.08
CA ILE A 40 8.31 24.14 -11.08
C ILE A 40 7.61 24.21 -9.73
N ILE A 41 7.50 23.07 -9.06
CA ILE A 41 6.87 22.91 -7.76
C ILE A 41 7.88 23.27 -6.66
N ASP A 42 7.41 23.96 -5.62
CA ASP A 42 8.21 24.33 -4.46
C ASP A 42 8.52 23.11 -3.57
N LEU A 43 9.77 22.64 -3.62
CA LEU A 43 10.22 21.50 -2.83
C LEU A 43 10.29 21.77 -1.33
N GLN A 44 10.40 23.02 -0.88
CA GLN A 44 10.35 23.34 0.56
C GLN A 44 8.97 23.04 1.13
N GLN A 45 7.93 23.40 0.37
CA GLN A 45 6.57 23.01 0.69
C GLN A 45 6.42 21.50 0.61
N THR A 46 6.90 20.86 -0.47
CA THR A 46 6.88 19.39 -0.58
C THR A 46 7.42 18.70 0.67
N LEU A 47 8.57 19.12 1.21
CA LEU A 47 9.13 18.53 2.43
C LEU A 47 8.22 18.71 3.66
N THR A 48 7.69 19.91 3.86
CA THR A 48 6.75 20.20 4.97
C THR A 48 5.50 19.32 4.89
N TYR A 49 4.96 19.14 3.69
CA TYR A 49 3.77 18.34 3.47
C TYR A 49 4.04 16.83 3.49
N ILE A 50 5.22 16.39 3.06
CA ILE A 50 5.69 15.01 3.27
C ILE A 50 5.73 14.71 4.76
N ASP A 51 6.33 15.59 5.57
CA ASP A 51 6.41 15.38 7.03
C ASP A 51 5.01 15.23 7.65
N LYS A 52 4.05 16.10 7.28
CA LYS A 52 2.66 16.02 7.76
C LYS A 52 1.95 14.73 7.32
N ALA A 53 2.09 14.34 6.05
CA ALA A 53 1.49 13.12 5.52
C ALA A 53 2.13 11.86 6.13
N TYR A 54 3.44 11.89 6.37
CA TYR A 54 4.20 10.80 6.97
C TYR A 54 3.75 10.54 8.41
N GLU A 55 3.60 11.60 9.21
CA GLU A 55 3.10 11.52 10.57
C GLU A 55 1.70 10.90 10.63
N PHE A 56 0.78 11.40 9.80
CA PHE A 56 -0.59 10.85 9.70
C PHE A 56 -0.61 9.37 9.30
N VAL A 57 0.21 8.99 8.31
CA VAL A 57 0.31 7.59 7.85
C VAL A 57 0.84 6.70 8.98
N LYS A 58 1.91 7.12 9.65
CA LYS A 58 2.50 6.37 10.76
C LYS A 58 1.51 6.19 11.90
N GLU A 59 0.80 7.26 12.26
CA GLU A 59 -0.25 7.23 13.29
C GLU A 59 -1.39 6.28 12.90
N THR A 60 -1.94 6.41 11.69
CA THR A 60 -3.06 5.58 11.21
C THR A 60 -2.72 4.09 11.25
N VAL A 61 -1.50 3.74 10.84
CA VAL A 61 -1.04 2.34 10.78
C VAL A 61 -0.67 1.81 12.15
N ALA A 62 -0.09 2.63 13.03
CA ALA A 62 0.19 2.27 14.42
C ALA A 62 -1.10 1.91 15.17
N HIS A 63 -2.20 2.62 14.90
CA HIS A 63 -3.55 2.31 15.41
C HIS A 63 -4.22 1.09 14.75
N GLY A 64 -3.52 0.42 13.81
CA GLY A 64 -4.01 -0.77 13.13
C GLY A 64 -4.95 -0.50 11.94
N GLY A 65 -4.92 0.71 11.40
CA GLY A 65 -5.59 1.07 10.16
C GLY A 65 -4.90 0.48 8.92
N THR A 66 -5.67 0.35 7.84
CA THR A 66 -5.15 -0.10 6.54
C THR A 66 -5.08 1.06 5.55
N ILE A 67 -4.03 1.08 4.74
CA ILE A 67 -3.83 2.09 3.70
C ILE A 67 -3.97 1.42 2.34
N LEU A 68 -4.87 1.95 1.51
CA LEU A 68 -5.06 1.48 0.14
C LEU A 68 -4.19 2.30 -0.81
N PHE A 69 -3.27 1.63 -1.51
CA PHE A 69 -2.42 2.29 -2.50
C PHE A 69 -3.10 2.29 -3.88
N VAL A 70 -3.24 3.45 -4.52
CA VAL A 70 -3.97 3.59 -5.79
C VAL A 70 -3.11 4.32 -6.82
N GLY A 71 -2.96 3.71 -8.00
CA GLY A 71 -2.41 4.39 -9.16
C GLY A 71 -2.48 3.53 -10.41
N THR A 72 -3.23 4.00 -11.39
CA THR A 72 -3.51 3.31 -12.65
C THR A 72 -2.62 3.80 -13.79
N LYS A 73 -1.95 4.94 -13.61
CA LYS A 73 -0.92 5.44 -14.54
C LYS A 73 0.18 4.41 -14.73
N LYS A 74 0.60 4.19 -15.98
CA LYS A 74 1.68 3.26 -16.36
C LYS A 74 2.95 3.45 -15.52
N GLN A 75 3.27 4.70 -15.20
CA GLN A 75 4.46 5.10 -14.46
C GLN A 75 4.40 4.77 -12.96
N ALA A 76 3.19 4.55 -12.42
CA ALA A 76 2.95 4.24 -11.02
C ALA A 76 2.59 2.77 -10.78
N GLN A 77 2.16 2.01 -11.80
CA GLN A 77 1.61 0.66 -11.60
C GLN A 77 2.60 -0.29 -10.91
N GLU A 78 3.86 -0.29 -11.36
CA GLU A 78 4.89 -1.20 -10.86
C GLU A 78 5.36 -0.79 -9.47
N SER A 79 5.65 0.50 -9.27
CA SER A 79 6.12 1.02 -7.98
C SER A 79 5.08 0.82 -6.87
N ILE A 80 3.80 1.02 -7.19
CA ILE A 80 2.70 0.79 -6.24
C ILE A 80 2.58 -0.68 -5.88
N ALA A 81 2.53 -1.56 -6.88
CA ALA A 81 2.37 -2.99 -6.63
C ALA A 81 3.54 -3.56 -5.83
N ALA A 82 4.78 -3.20 -6.19
CA ALA A 82 5.97 -3.67 -5.51
C ALA A 82 6.04 -3.20 -4.06
N GLU A 83 5.86 -1.90 -3.80
CA GLU A 83 5.98 -1.33 -2.46
C GLU A 83 4.81 -1.74 -1.55
N ALA A 84 3.58 -1.79 -2.08
CA ALA A 84 2.43 -2.23 -1.29
C ALA A 84 2.51 -3.71 -0.92
N THR A 85 2.96 -4.57 -1.86
CA THR A 85 3.19 -6.01 -1.58
C THR A 85 4.30 -6.19 -0.55
N ARG A 86 5.38 -5.40 -0.64
CA ARG A 86 6.49 -5.42 0.34
C ARG A 86 6.02 -5.11 1.76
N VAL A 87 5.07 -4.18 1.90
CA VAL A 87 4.56 -3.74 3.22
C VAL A 87 3.29 -4.50 3.65
N GLY A 88 2.73 -5.34 2.79
CA GLY A 88 1.53 -6.13 3.09
C GLY A 88 0.25 -5.31 3.14
N MET A 89 0.18 -4.19 2.40
CA MET A 89 -1.00 -3.34 2.31
C MET A 89 -1.75 -3.54 0.98
N PRO A 90 -3.07 -3.31 0.96
CA PRO A 90 -3.85 -3.47 -0.27
C PRO A 90 -3.49 -2.41 -1.32
N TYR A 91 -3.60 -2.76 -2.59
CA TYR A 91 -3.30 -1.87 -3.70
C TYR A 91 -4.19 -2.05 -4.93
N VAL A 92 -4.26 -1.02 -5.77
CA VAL A 92 -4.93 -1.00 -7.07
C VAL A 92 -3.98 -0.36 -8.09
N ASN A 93 -3.37 -1.19 -8.93
CA ASN A 93 -2.41 -0.75 -9.95
C ASN A 93 -2.96 -0.79 -11.40
N GLN A 94 -4.08 -1.48 -11.63
CA GLN A 94 -4.64 -1.66 -12.97
C GLN A 94 -5.74 -0.65 -13.28
N ARG A 95 -6.96 -0.90 -12.80
CA ARG A 95 -8.12 -0.05 -13.06
C ARG A 95 -9.00 0.04 -11.82
N TRP A 96 -9.34 1.27 -11.47
CA TRP A 96 -10.38 1.53 -10.49
C TRP A 96 -11.77 1.22 -11.08
N LEU A 97 -12.52 0.34 -10.43
CA LEU A 97 -13.93 0.10 -10.74
C LEU A 97 -14.76 1.06 -9.89
N GLY A 98 -15.66 1.81 -10.52
CA GLY A 98 -16.58 2.66 -9.77
C GLY A 98 -17.44 1.82 -8.81
N GLY A 99 -17.56 2.27 -7.57
CA GLY A 99 -18.22 1.55 -6.49
C GLY A 99 -17.28 0.66 -5.66
N MET A 100 -15.96 0.73 -5.86
CA MET A 100 -14.99 -0.09 -5.11
C MET A 100 -15.05 0.16 -3.60
N LEU A 101 -15.22 1.41 -3.17
CA LEU A 101 -15.34 1.77 -1.76
C LEU A 101 -16.82 1.94 -1.39
N THR A 102 -17.56 2.70 -2.20
CA THR A 102 -18.95 3.07 -1.90
C THR A 102 -19.94 1.91 -1.98
N ASN A 103 -19.65 0.87 -2.77
CA ASN A 103 -20.44 -0.36 -2.88
C ASN A 103 -19.57 -1.59 -2.61
N PHE A 104 -18.86 -1.56 -1.48
CA PHE A 104 -17.92 -2.62 -1.11
C PHE A 104 -18.58 -4.01 -1.02
N SER A 105 -19.85 -4.10 -0.61
CA SER A 105 -20.58 -5.38 -0.54
C SER A 105 -20.66 -6.11 -1.89
N THR A 106 -20.77 -5.37 -3.00
CA THR A 106 -20.81 -5.95 -4.34
C THR A 106 -19.42 -6.37 -4.82
N VAL A 107 -18.39 -5.58 -4.53
CA VAL A 107 -17.00 -5.92 -4.86
C VAL A 107 -16.51 -7.11 -4.02
N HIS A 108 -16.93 -7.19 -2.76
CA HIS A 108 -16.61 -8.30 -1.87
C HIS A 108 -17.16 -9.64 -2.40
N LYS A 109 -18.36 -9.67 -2.98
CA LYS A 109 -18.88 -10.86 -3.67
C LYS A 109 -18.00 -11.28 -4.86
N ARG A 110 -17.41 -10.32 -5.58
CA ARG A 110 -16.47 -10.62 -6.69
C ARG A 110 -15.13 -11.15 -6.19
N LEU A 111 -14.69 -10.70 -5.00
CA LEU A 111 -13.53 -11.26 -4.31
C LEU A 111 -13.77 -12.69 -3.84
N GLN A 112 -14.93 -12.98 -3.27
CA GLN A 112 -15.33 -14.34 -2.91
C GLN A 112 -15.35 -15.25 -4.15
N ARG A 113 -15.92 -14.76 -5.26
CA ARG A 113 -15.88 -15.47 -6.55
C ARG A 113 -14.46 -15.76 -7.04
N LEU A 114 -13.51 -14.83 -6.87
CA LEU A 114 -12.11 -15.07 -7.22
C LEU A 114 -11.52 -16.20 -6.37
N LYS A 115 -11.76 -16.19 -5.05
CA LYS A 115 -11.31 -17.25 -4.13
C LYS A 115 -11.93 -18.61 -4.49
N GLU A 116 -13.22 -18.66 -4.82
CA GLU A 116 -13.88 -19.89 -5.31
C GLU A 116 -13.21 -20.45 -6.57
N LEU A 117 -12.90 -19.60 -7.55
CA LEU A 117 -12.25 -20.02 -8.80
C LEU A 117 -10.85 -20.58 -8.54
N GLU A 118 -10.08 -19.96 -7.63
CA GLU A 118 -8.76 -20.45 -7.22
C GLU A 118 -8.85 -21.80 -6.50
N THR A 119 -9.79 -21.96 -5.57
CA THR A 119 -10.01 -23.24 -4.86
C THR A 119 -10.45 -24.34 -5.82
N MET A 120 -11.34 -24.04 -6.78
CA MET A 120 -11.76 -25.00 -7.80
C MET A 120 -10.59 -25.44 -8.68
N GLU A 121 -9.69 -24.53 -9.03
CA GLU A 121 -8.49 -24.86 -9.80
C GLU A 121 -7.52 -25.74 -9.01
N GLN A 122 -7.28 -25.42 -7.73
CA GLN A 122 -6.41 -26.20 -6.85
C GLN A 122 -6.94 -27.63 -6.60
N THR A 123 -8.26 -27.79 -6.52
CA THR A 123 -8.92 -29.08 -6.25
C THR A 123 -9.08 -29.94 -7.52
N GLY A 124 -8.60 -29.48 -8.69
CA GLY A 124 -8.78 -30.19 -9.96
C GLY A 124 -10.22 -30.14 -10.50
N GLY A 125 -11.05 -29.21 -10.04
CA GLY A 125 -12.47 -29.05 -10.42
C GLY A 125 -12.72 -28.67 -11.89
N PHE A 126 -11.66 -28.56 -12.70
CA PHE A 126 -11.72 -28.37 -14.15
C PHE A 126 -11.77 -29.68 -14.94
N GLU A 127 -11.34 -30.80 -14.37
CA GLU A 127 -11.18 -32.07 -15.10
C GLU A 127 -12.50 -32.67 -15.58
N GLY A 128 -13.61 -32.40 -14.90
CA GLY A 128 -14.96 -32.85 -15.28
C GLY A 128 -15.70 -31.92 -16.26
N ARG A 129 -15.08 -30.84 -16.73
CA ARG A 129 -15.75 -29.80 -17.54
C ARG A 129 -15.32 -29.83 -19.00
N THR A 130 -16.14 -29.25 -19.87
CA THR A 130 -15.79 -29.14 -21.29
C THR A 130 -14.62 -28.15 -21.48
N LYS A 131 -13.78 -28.36 -22.50
CA LYS A 131 -12.65 -27.46 -22.80
C LYS A 131 -13.08 -25.98 -22.97
N LYS A 132 -14.30 -25.75 -23.48
CA LYS A 132 -14.86 -24.40 -23.62
C LYS A 132 -15.16 -23.77 -22.25
N GLU A 133 -15.72 -24.52 -21.32
CA GLU A 133 -16.00 -24.04 -19.96
C GLU A 133 -14.73 -23.78 -19.18
N VAL A 134 -13.74 -24.67 -19.27
CA VAL A 134 -12.41 -24.46 -18.65
C VAL A 134 -11.81 -23.15 -19.17
N LEU A 135 -11.81 -22.93 -20.48
CA LEU A 135 -11.32 -21.67 -21.07
C LEU A 135 -12.06 -20.43 -20.55
N MET A 136 -13.39 -20.52 -20.38
CA MET A 136 -14.19 -19.41 -19.85
C MET A 136 -13.86 -19.12 -18.39
N LEU A 137 -13.69 -20.16 -17.57
CA LEU A 137 -13.31 -20.02 -16.15
C LEU A 137 -11.91 -19.44 -16.00
N THR A 138 -10.94 -19.90 -16.80
CA THR A 138 -9.58 -19.33 -16.82
C THR A 138 -9.61 -17.85 -17.22
N ARG A 139 -10.42 -17.47 -18.21
CA ARG A 139 -10.59 -16.05 -18.59
C ARG A 139 -11.25 -15.22 -17.50
N GLU A 140 -12.26 -15.79 -16.81
CA GLU A 140 -12.91 -15.15 -15.66
C GLU A 140 -11.92 -14.90 -14.53
N LYS A 141 -11.15 -15.93 -14.13
CA LYS A 141 -10.10 -15.85 -13.11
C LYS A 141 -9.05 -14.79 -13.49
N ASN A 142 -8.44 -14.90 -14.67
CA ASN A 142 -7.40 -13.97 -15.11
C ASN A 142 -7.88 -12.52 -15.14
N LYS A 143 -9.16 -12.29 -15.50
CA LYS A 143 -9.75 -10.96 -15.48
C LYS A 143 -9.93 -10.45 -14.06
N LEU A 144 -10.48 -11.27 -13.16
CA LEU A 144 -10.71 -10.91 -11.76
C LEU A 144 -9.38 -10.66 -11.03
N GLU A 145 -8.41 -11.56 -11.16
CA GLU A 145 -7.08 -11.47 -10.56
C GLU A 145 -6.35 -10.19 -11.00
N ARG A 146 -6.37 -9.88 -12.30
CA ARG A 146 -5.77 -8.64 -12.82
C ARG A 146 -6.40 -7.39 -12.21
N THR A 147 -7.71 -7.38 -11.94
CA THR A 147 -8.42 -6.19 -11.47
C THR A 147 -8.49 -6.05 -9.95
N LEU A 148 -8.58 -7.17 -9.23
CA LEU A 148 -8.90 -7.21 -7.80
C LEU A 148 -7.80 -7.88 -6.97
N GLY A 149 -6.71 -8.36 -7.58
CA GLY A 149 -5.64 -9.08 -6.89
C GLY A 149 -5.04 -8.31 -5.72
N GLY A 150 -4.81 -7.01 -5.88
CA GLY A 150 -4.25 -6.19 -4.81
C GLY A 150 -5.21 -5.84 -3.67
N ILE A 151 -6.53 -6.09 -3.82
CA ILE A 151 -7.51 -5.93 -2.74
C ILE A 151 -8.10 -7.28 -2.28
N ARG A 152 -7.45 -8.38 -2.67
CA ARG A 152 -7.88 -9.76 -2.39
C ARG A 152 -8.10 -10.05 -0.91
N ASP A 153 -7.17 -9.58 -0.09
CA ASP A 153 -7.15 -9.86 1.36
C ASP A 153 -7.89 -8.79 2.17
N MET A 154 -8.51 -7.82 1.49
CA MET A 154 -9.26 -6.75 2.13
C MET A 154 -10.63 -7.24 2.58
N ALA A 155 -10.83 -7.35 3.89
CA ALA A 155 -12.11 -7.72 4.50
C ALA A 155 -13.01 -6.51 4.83
N LYS A 156 -12.40 -5.35 5.08
CA LYS A 156 -13.07 -4.10 5.46
C LYS A 156 -12.56 -2.93 4.61
N VAL A 157 -13.34 -1.86 4.54
CA VAL A 157 -12.92 -0.63 3.86
C VAL A 157 -11.63 -0.06 4.49
N PRO A 158 -10.76 0.58 3.69
CA PRO A 158 -9.50 1.12 4.18
C PRO A 158 -9.71 2.31 5.12
N SER A 159 -8.74 2.52 6.01
CA SER A 159 -8.72 3.65 6.96
C SER A 159 -8.23 4.94 6.31
N ALA A 160 -7.34 4.85 5.33
CA ALA A 160 -6.91 5.96 4.49
C ALA A 160 -6.58 5.47 3.08
N ILE A 161 -6.60 6.38 2.11
CA ILE A 161 -6.16 6.06 0.75
C ILE A 161 -4.95 6.90 0.37
N TRP A 162 -4.01 6.28 -0.33
CA TRP A 162 -2.88 6.96 -0.95
C TRP A 162 -3.03 6.89 -2.47
N VAL A 163 -2.97 8.04 -3.15
CA VAL A 163 -3.31 8.17 -4.57
C VAL A 163 -2.19 8.86 -5.36
N VAL A 164 -1.84 8.30 -6.52
CA VAL A 164 -1.02 8.97 -7.53
C VAL A 164 -1.93 9.56 -8.60
N ASP A 165 -1.80 10.86 -8.87
CA ASP A 165 -2.64 11.67 -9.76
C ASP A 165 -4.14 11.67 -9.39
N THR A 166 -4.57 12.72 -8.69
CA THR A 166 -5.99 12.87 -8.33
C THR A 166 -6.93 13.11 -9.52
N ASN A 167 -6.45 13.69 -10.62
CA ASN A 167 -7.28 13.93 -11.80
C ASN A 167 -7.56 12.62 -12.55
N LYS A 168 -6.52 11.79 -12.69
CA LYS A 168 -6.67 10.49 -13.35
C LYS A 168 -7.46 9.51 -12.48
N GLU A 169 -7.31 9.58 -11.16
CA GLU A 169 -7.97 8.73 -10.16
C GLU A 169 -9.18 9.43 -9.50
N HIS A 170 -9.82 10.39 -10.17
CA HIS A 170 -10.92 11.19 -9.62
C HIS A 170 -12.08 10.35 -9.05
N ILE A 171 -12.36 9.17 -9.61
CA ILE A 171 -13.39 8.25 -9.10
C ILE A 171 -13.00 7.74 -7.71
N ALA A 172 -11.74 7.32 -7.52
CA ALA A 172 -11.25 6.83 -6.23
C ALA A 172 -11.29 7.92 -5.16
N VAL A 173 -10.82 9.12 -5.51
CA VAL A 173 -10.86 10.30 -4.62
C VAL A 173 -12.31 10.68 -4.28
N GLY A 174 -13.20 10.70 -5.27
CA GLY A 174 -14.61 11.01 -5.06
C GLY A 174 -15.33 10.00 -4.17
N GLU A 175 -15.05 8.71 -4.32
CA GLU A 175 -15.60 7.67 -3.47
C GLU A 175 -15.07 7.73 -2.03
N ALA A 176 -13.76 7.92 -1.84
CA ALA A 176 -13.17 8.07 -0.51
C ALA A 176 -13.73 9.28 0.22
N ARG A 177 -13.82 10.43 -0.45
CA ARG A 177 -14.41 11.65 0.12
C ARG A 177 -15.88 11.45 0.50
N LYS A 178 -16.66 10.72 -0.30
CA LYS A 178 -18.07 10.43 0.01
C LYS A 178 -18.21 9.58 1.28
N LEU A 179 -17.22 8.74 1.59
CA LEU A 179 -17.18 7.92 2.80
C LEU A 179 -16.39 8.55 3.95
N ASN A 180 -15.93 9.80 3.80
CA ASN A 180 -15.04 10.49 4.74
C ASN A 180 -13.75 9.70 5.05
N ILE A 181 -13.23 8.97 4.07
CA ILE A 181 -11.92 8.31 4.18
C ILE A 181 -10.85 9.34 3.82
N PRO A 182 -9.87 9.62 4.71
CA PRO A 182 -8.80 10.56 4.44
C PRO A 182 -7.99 10.22 3.19
N VAL A 183 -7.73 11.24 2.37
CA VAL A 183 -7.00 11.13 1.11
C VAL A 183 -5.61 11.73 1.26
N ILE A 184 -4.60 10.91 1.03
CA ILE A 184 -3.21 11.33 0.83
C ILE A 184 -2.90 11.22 -0.66
N ALA A 185 -2.36 12.26 -1.28
CA ALA A 185 -2.09 12.18 -2.71
C ALA A 185 -0.88 13.00 -3.15
N ILE A 186 -0.25 12.54 -4.24
CA ILE A 186 0.72 13.33 -4.99
C ILE A 186 -0.06 14.32 -5.87
N LEU A 187 0.25 15.61 -5.74
CA LEU A 187 -0.39 16.68 -6.50
C LEU A 187 0.59 17.33 -7.49
N ASP A 188 0.33 17.13 -8.77
CA ASP A 188 0.92 17.91 -9.84
C ASP A 188 0.08 19.19 -10.08
N THR A 189 0.57 20.09 -10.92
CA THR A 189 0.06 21.44 -11.14
C THR A 189 -1.35 21.49 -11.72
N ASN A 190 -1.85 20.40 -12.30
CA ASN A 190 -3.21 20.29 -12.85
C ASN A 190 -4.25 19.82 -11.82
N CYS A 191 -3.85 19.32 -10.66
CA CYS A 191 -4.75 18.75 -9.66
C CYS A 191 -5.41 19.83 -8.79
N ASP A 192 -6.62 19.59 -8.25
CA ASP A 192 -7.22 20.49 -7.24
C ASP A 192 -6.76 20.08 -5.83
N PRO A 193 -6.00 20.93 -5.12
CA PRO A 193 -5.48 20.60 -3.80
C PRO A 193 -6.55 20.53 -2.70
N ASP A 194 -7.75 21.07 -2.91
CA ASP A 194 -8.81 21.08 -1.90
C ASP A 194 -9.57 19.74 -1.84
N LEU A 195 -9.29 18.82 -2.78
CA LEU A 195 -9.87 17.47 -2.78
C LEU A 195 -9.08 16.47 -1.93
N VAL A 196 -7.96 16.89 -1.35
CA VAL A 196 -6.99 16.03 -0.67
C VAL A 196 -6.68 16.58 0.72
N ASP A 197 -6.77 15.72 1.74
CA ASP A 197 -6.56 16.11 3.13
C ASP A 197 -5.07 16.26 3.47
N TYR A 198 -4.26 15.36 2.93
CA TYR A 198 -2.80 15.33 3.09
C TYR A 198 -2.12 15.44 1.72
N PRO A 199 -2.08 16.65 1.13
CA PRO A 199 -1.52 16.85 -0.20
C PRO A 199 0.01 16.82 -0.16
N ILE A 200 0.66 16.13 -1.10
CA ILE A 200 2.10 16.15 -1.29
C ILE A 200 2.39 16.74 -2.68
N PRO A 201 2.81 18.02 -2.78
CA PRO A 201 3.15 18.61 -4.06
C PRO A 201 4.31 17.88 -4.73
N GLY A 202 4.13 17.40 -5.96
CA GLY A 202 5.17 16.69 -6.69
C GLY A 202 4.73 16.16 -8.05
N ASN A 203 5.70 15.73 -8.85
CA ASN A 203 5.49 15.17 -10.19
C ASN A 203 4.86 13.76 -10.10
N ASP A 204 3.75 13.55 -10.81
CA ASP A 204 3.05 12.27 -10.89
C ASP A 204 3.31 11.48 -12.19
N ASP A 205 3.95 12.09 -13.20
CA ASP A 205 4.21 11.53 -14.52
C ASP A 205 5.60 10.87 -14.62
N ALA A 206 6.56 11.28 -13.79
CA ALA A 206 7.89 10.70 -13.76
C ALA A 206 7.94 9.41 -12.91
N ILE A 207 8.38 8.30 -13.51
CA ILE A 207 8.52 6.99 -12.83
C ILE A 207 9.40 7.13 -11.57
N ARG A 208 10.52 7.84 -11.66
CA ARG A 208 11.44 8.04 -10.53
C ARG A 208 10.82 8.87 -9.40
N SER A 209 10.00 9.87 -9.73
CA SER A 209 9.29 10.68 -8.74
C SER A 209 8.21 9.85 -8.04
N ALA A 210 7.36 9.19 -8.82
CA ALA A 210 6.30 8.33 -8.30
C ALA A 210 6.90 7.23 -7.41
N ALA A 211 7.92 6.51 -7.88
CA ALA A 211 8.59 5.46 -7.12
C ALA A 211 9.28 5.96 -5.84
N LEU A 212 9.84 7.17 -5.86
CA LEU A 212 10.42 7.76 -4.66
C LEU A 212 9.34 8.07 -3.63
N LEU A 213 8.27 8.77 -4.03
CA LEU A 213 7.21 9.20 -3.12
C LEU A 213 6.39 8.01 -2.61
N THR A 214 6.11 7.01 -3.47
CA THR A 214 5.49 5.73 -3.05
C THR A 214 6.31 5.06 -1.97
N ARG A 215 7.63 4.96 -2.18
CA ARG A 215 8.54 4.28 -1.25
C ARG A 215 8.64 5.01 0.08
N VAL A 216 8.64 6.35 0.08
CA VAL A 216 8.63 7.14 1.32
C VAL A 216 7.40 6.84 2.15
N ILE A 217 6.21 6.86 1.53
CA ILE A 217 4.96 6.54 2.22
C ILE A 217 4.93 5.08 2.64
N ALA A 218 5.39 4.14 1.81
CA ALA A 218 5.49 2.73 2.16
C ALA A 218 6.42 2.49 3.37
N SER A 219 7.54 3.22 3.46
CA SER A 219 8.40 3.19 4.65
C SER A 219 7.68 3.72 5.90
N ALA A 220 6.87 4.78 5.77
CA ALA A 220 6.04 5.28 6.88
C ALA A 220 5.05 4.21 7.39
N VAL A 221 4.44 3.47 6.47
CA VAL A 221 3.58 2.33 6.80
C VAL A 221 4.37 1.24 7.52
N ALA A 222 5.54 0.87 7.01
CA ALA A 222 6.38 -0.16 7.62
C ALA A 222 6.81 0.22 9.05
N GLU A 223 7.20 1.47 9.27
CA GLU A 223 7.51 1.98 10.62
C GLU A 223 6.29 1.96 11.55
N GLY A 224 5.11 2.33 11.04
CA GLY A 224 3.86 2.26 11.80
C GLY A 224 3.50 0.83 12.20
N LEU A 225 3.68 -0.14 11.29
CA LEU A 225 3.47 -1.57 11.57
C LEU A 225 4.47 -2.09 12.62
N GLN A 226 5.74 -1.69 12.51
CA GLN A 226 6.77 -2.08 13.47
C GLN A 226 6.50 -1.50 14.86
N ALA A 227 6.07 -0.24 14.95
CA ALA A 227 5.69 0.39 16.21
C ALA A 227 4.51 -0.33 16.86
N ARG A 228 3.51 -0.75 16.05
CA ARG A 228 2.37 -1.54 16.52
C ARG A 228 2.81 -2.91 17.06
N ALA A 229 3.70 -3.60 16.36
CA ALA A 229 4.23 -4.88 16.80
C ALA A 229 5.05 -4.75 18.11
N GLY A 230 5.84 -3.68 18.23
CA GLY A 230 6.59 -3.37 19.45
C GLY A 230 5.70 -3.03 20.64
N ALA A 231 4.62 -2.27 20.42
CA ALA A 231 3.62 -1.96 21.45
C ALA A 231 2.85 -3.21 21.91
N ALA A 232 2.50 -4.10 20.98
CA ALA A 232 1.85 -5.37 21.30
C ALA A 232 2.73 -6.35 22.10
N GLY A 233 4.07 -6.20 22.02
CA GLY A 233 5.02 -6.97 22.82
C GLY A 233 5.31 -6.41 24.23
N GLY A 234 4.86 -5.18 24.53
CA GLY A 234 5.15 -4.49 25.80
C GLY A 234 4.03 -4.53 26.84
N ASP A 235 2.79 -4.79 26.44
CA ASP A 235 1.61 -4.80 27.31
C ASP A 235 0.76 -6.07 27.06
N ALA A 236 1.33 -7.23 27.37
CA ALA A 236 0.57 -8.47 27.51
C ALA A 236 0.22 -8.70 29.00
N LYS A 237 -0.79 -7.99 29.50
CA LYS A 237 -1.67 -8.59 30.51
C LYS A 237 -2.60 -9.54 29.77
N PRO A 238 -2.62 -10.85 30.09
CA PRO A 238 -3.47 -11.79 29.39
C PRO A 238 -4.93 -11.55 29.80
N GLU A 239 -5.72 -10.95 28.91
CA GLU A 239 -7.15 -11.21 28.93
C GLU A 239 -7.38 -12.62 28.41
N ALA A 240 -7.77 -13.50 29.33
CA ALA A 240 -8.22 -14.84 29.04
C ALA A 240 -9.49 -14.78 28.17
N GLY A 241 -9.36 -15.20 26.91
CA GLY A 241 -10.50 -15.30 26.00
C GLY A 241 -10.13 -15.93 24.66
N ALA A 242 -10.25 -17.27 24.61
CA ALA A 242 -10.22 -18.12 23.41
C ALA A 242 -8.86 -18.25 22.69
N ALA A 243 -7.98 -19.06 23.26
CA ALA A 243 -6.87 -19.68 22.54
C ALA A 243 -7.42 -20.80 21.62
N GLU A 244 -7.27 -20.63 20.31
CA GLU A 244 -7.12 -21.79 19.42
C GLU A 244 -5.72 -22.39 19.67
N PRO A 245 -5.58 -23.73 19.73
CA PRO A 245 -4.30 -24.35 20.03
C PRO A 245 -3.28 -24.05 18.92
N LEU A 246 -2.13 -23.52 19.32
CA LEU A 246 -0.96 -23.27 18.47
C LEU A 246 -0.58 -24.53 17.67
N ALA A 247 -0.25 -24.33 16.40
CA ALA A 247 0.08 -25.39 15.46
C ALA A 247 1.37 -26.12 15.86
N GLU A 248 1.46 -27.41 15.57
CA GLU A 248 2.53 -28.31 16.04
C GLU A 248 3.95 -27.82 15.67
N TRP A 249 4.09 -27.13 14.54
CA TRP A 249 5.37 -26.54 14.10
C TRP A 249 5.88 -25.40 14.99
N GLU A 250 4.98 -24.65 15.65
CA GLU A 250 5.36 -23.59 16.60
C GLU A 250 5.83 -24.19 17.93
N GLN A 251 5.29 -25.36 18.31
CA GLN A 251 5.70 -26.08 19.52
C GLN A 251 7.10 -26.69 19.38
N GLU A 252 7.45 -27.19 18.19
CA GLU A 252 8.79 -27.73 17.90
C GLU A 252 9.88 -26.64 17.91
N LEU A 253 9.56 -25.44 17.39
CA LEU A 253 10.49 -24.30 17.39
C LEU A 253 10.76 -23.78 18.81
N LEU A 254 9.73 -23.74 19.67
CA LEU A 254 9.86 -23.34 21.07
C LEU A 254 10.65 -24.36 21.90
N THR A 255 10.49 -25.65 21.64
CA THR A 255 11.25 -26.70 22.33
C THR A 255 12.71 -26.74 21.90
N GLN A 256 13.02 -26.48 20.63
CA GLN A 256 14.42 -26.33 20.17
C GLN A 256 15.09 -25.07 20.73
N ALA A 257 14.34 -23.98 20.91
CA ALA A 257 14.88 -22.73 21.47
C ALA A 257 15.12 -22.80 22.99
N ALA A 258 14.49 -23.74 23.70
CA ALA A 258 14.57 -23.88 25.16
C ALA A 258 15.62 -24.88 25.66
N ALA A 259 16.38 -25.54 24.78
CA ALA A 259 17.46 -26.43 25.20
C ALA A 259 18.71 -25.63 25.63
N PRO A 260 19.17 -25.74 26.89
CA PRO A 260 20.35 -25.01 27.35
C PRO A 260 21.63 -25.61 26.77
N ALA A 261 22.50 -24.73 26.27
CA ALA A 261 23.88 -25.05 25.94
C ALA A 261 24.70 -25.25 27.23
N GLY A 262 25.18 -26.47 27.45
CA GLY A 262 26.37 -26.74 28.27
C GLY A 262 26.24 -27.91 29.23
N GLU A 263 26.87 -29.04 28.89
CA GLU A 263 27.61 -29.90 29.83
C GLU A 263 28.37 -30.97 29.01
N ASN A 264 29.67 -30.75 28.81
CA ASN A 264 30.63 -31.80 28.47
C ASN A 264 32.03 -31.40 28.96
N ALA A 265 32.21 -31.53 30.27
CA ALA A 265 33.48 -31.74 30.98
C ALA A 265 33.08 -32.28 32.36
N ALA A 266 33.51 -33.42 32.89
CA ALA A 266 34.57 -34.35 32.55
C ALA A 266 34.36 -35.63 33.39
N THR A 267 34.81 -36.80 32.90
CA THR A 267 35.28 -38.01 33.62
C THR A 267 35.55 -39.05 32.51
N ASP A 268 36.61 -39.84 32.44
CA ASP A 268 37.65 -40.23 33.39
C ASP A 268 38.74 -41.01 32.60
N GLN A 269 39.98 -41.00 33.13
CA GLN A 269 40.98 -42.10 33.12
C GLN A 269 41.48 -42.70 31.78
N ALA A 270 42.74 -42.48 31.41
CA ALA A 270 43.95 -43.20 31.86
C ALA A 270 44.30 -44.44 30.99
N ALA A 271 45.60 -44.58 30.74
CA ALA A 271 46.35 -45.76 30.30
C ALA A 271 46.61 -45.96 28.78
N GLN A 272 47.91 -46.00 28.50
CA GLN A 272 48.68 -46.53 27.35
C GLN A 272 48.94 -45.61 26.16
#